data_AF-A0A482RCL9-F1
#
_entry.id   AF-A0A482RCL9-F1
#
_cell.length_a   1.000
_cell.length_b   1.000
_cell.length_c   1.000
_cell.angle_alpha   90.00
_cell.angle_beta   90.00
_cell.angle_gamma   90.00
#
_symmetry.space_group_name_H-M   'P 1'
#
loop_
_entity.id
_entity.type
_entity.pdbx_description
1 polymer ?
#
loop_
_entity_poly.entity_id
_entity_poly.type
_entity_poly.pdbx_seq_one_letter_code
_entity_poly.pdbx_strand_id
1 'polypeptide(L)'
;MHARDRCCRREGVFVGPSAALNVVGAVKAARALGPGHTIVTVLCDGGEKYFKTLYNVEAMLASGHRAALDVDTSRDHADFVQ
;
A
#
# COMPACT_ATOMS: atom_id res chain seq x y z
N MET A 1 1.88 -9.07 3.30
CA MET A 1 2.29 -7.72 2.86
C MET A 1 1.08 -6.99 2.31
N HIS A 2 0.49 -6.04 3.06
CA HIS A 2 -0.64 -5.25 2.58
C HIS A 2 -0.14 -3.97 1.91
N ALA A 3 -0.65 -3.67 0.71
CA ALA A 3 -0.25 -2.50 -0.09
C ALA A 3 -0.34 -1.17 0.70
N ARG A 4 -1.36 -1.04 1.56
CA ARG A 4 -1.66 0.18 2.34
C ARG A 4 -0.53 0.57 3.30
N ASP A 5 0.01 -0.40 4.02
CA ASP A 5 1.02 -0.14 5.05
C ASP A 5 2.35 0.25 4.39
N ARG A 6 2.56 -0.22 3.16
CA ARG A 6 3.76 0.07 2.38
C ARG A 6 3.83 1.53 1.95
N CYS A 7 2.77 2.07 1.34
CA CYS A 7 2.75 3.48 0.90
C CYS A 7 2.98 4.43 2.08
N CYS A 8 2.31 4.17 3.22
CA CYS A 8 2.46 5.02 4.40
C CYS A 8 3.86 4.92 5.03
N ARG A 9 4.39 3.70 5.23
CA ARG A 9 5.64 3.51 6.00
C ARG A 9 6.92 3.68 5.17
N ARG A 10 6.88 3.38 3.86
CA ARG A 10 8.08 3.41 3.00
C ARG A 10 8.11 4.59 2.03
N GLU A 11 6.96 5.00 1.50
CA GLU A 11 6.89 6.07 0.49
C GLU A 11 6.51 7.43 1.11
N GLY A 12 6.10 7.45 2.38
CA GLY A 12 5.67 8.66 3.07
C GLY A 12 4.31 9.18 2.60
N VAL A 13 3.54 8.35 1.88
CA VAL A 13 2.27 8.72 1.27
C VAL A 13 1.14 7.99 2.00
N PHE A 14 0.37 8.73 2.80
CA PHE A 14 -0.74 8.18 3.57
C PHE A 14 -2.05 8.22 2.77
N VAL A 15 -2.44 7.08 2.21
CA VAL A 15 -3.60 6.95 1.31
C VAL A 15 -4.55 5.84 1.74
N GLY A 16 -5.76 5.89 1.18
CA GLY A 16 -6.75 4.84 1.34
C GLY A 16 -6.30 3.49 0.76
N PRO A 17 -6.99 2.40 1.13
CA PRO A 17 -6.66 1.04 0.69
C PRO A 17 -6.77 0.87 -0.85
N SER A 18 -7.75 1.52 -1.48
CA SER A 18 -7.96 1.45 -2.94
C SER A 18 -6.82 2.12 -3.69
N ALA A 19 -6.40 3.30 -3.22
CA ALA A 19 -5.24 4.01 -3.75
C ALA A 19 -3.95 3.19 -3.60
N ALA A 20 -3.75 2.52 -2.46
CA ALA A 20 -2.59 1.65 -2.27
C ALA A 20 -2.58 0.45 -3.24
N LEU A 21 -3.76 -0.12 -3.54
CA LEU A 21 -3.87 -1.20 -4.52
C LEU A 21 -3.57 -0.72 -5.94
N ASN A 22 -4.00 0.50 -6.29
CA ASN A 22 -3.67 1.16 -7.55
C ASN A 22 -2.15 1.31 -7.74
N VAL A 23 -1.42 1.71 -6.69
CA VAL A 23 0.06 1.79 -6.72
C VAL A 23 0.68 0.41 -6.98
N VAL A 24 0.22 -0.63 -6.28
CA VAL A 24 0.71 -2.00 -6.52
C VAL A 24 0.43 -2.46 -7.97
N GLY A 25 -0.74 -2.14 -8.50
CA GLY A 25 -1.09 -2.41 -9.90
C GLY A 25 -0.17 -1.68 -10.88
N ALA A 26 0.09 -0.38 -10.64
CA ALA A 26 0.96 0.43 -11.48
C ALA A 26 2.40 -0.10 -11.49
N VAL A 27 2.92 -0.51 -10.33
CA VAL A 27 4.27 -1.09 -10.20
C VAL A 27 4.36 -2.42 -10.95
N LYS A 28 3.34 -3.28 -10.83
CA LYS A 28 3.28 -4.53 -11.59
C LYS A 28 3.22 -4.28 -13.10
N ALA A 29 2.43 -3.29 -13.53
CA ALA A 29 2.34 -2.90 -14.94
C ALA A 29 3.67 -2.35 -15.47
N ALA A 30 4.34 -1.49 -14.71
CA ALA A 30 5.66 -0.95 -15.06
C ALA A 30 6.70 -2.07 -15.23
N ARG A 31 6.70 -3.06 -14.34
CA ARG A 31 7.59 -4.23 -14.46
C ARG A 31 7.28 -5.08 -15.70
N ALA A 32 6.01 -5.24 -16.03
CA ALA A 32 5.59 -6.04 -17.19
C ALA A 32 5.90 -5.35 -18.53
N LEU A 33 5.79 -4.02 -18.60
CA LEU A 33 6.04 -3.23 -19.82
C LEU A 33 7.51 -2.94 -20.06
N GLY A 34 8.34 -2.96 -19.01
CA GLY A 34 9.76 -2.66 -19.10
C GLY A 34 10.08 -1.16 -19.20
N PRO A 35 11.38 -0.81 -19.20
CA PRO A 35 11.84 0.58 -19.13
C PRO A 35 11.39 1.41 -20.33
N GLY A 36 11.26 2.72 -20.15
CA GLY A 36 10.83 3.67 -21.18
C GLY A 36 9.33 3.98 -21.18
N HIS A 37 8.54 3.30 -20.35
CA HIS A 37 7.10 3.56 -20.20
C HIS A 37 6.82 4.39 -18.94
N THR A 38 5.95 5.39 -19.08
CA THR A 38 5.42 6.16 -17.94
C THR A 38 4.04 5.63 -17.58
N ILE A 39 3.89 5.12 -16.35
CA ILE A 39 2.62 4.62 -15.83
C ILE A 39 2.03 5.63 -14.86
N VAL A 40 0.76 5.96 -15.05
CA VAL A 40 0.00 6.87 -14.19
C VAL A 40 -1.11 6.10 -13.51
N THR A 41 -1.32 6.37 -12.22
CA THR A 41 -2.46 5.83 -11.47
C THR A 41 -3.03 6.89 -10.54
N VAL A 42 -4.22 6.61 -9.98
CA VAL A 42 -4.99 7.58 -9.19
C VAL A 42 -4.96 7.21 -7.71
N LEU A 43 -4.69 8.22 -6.88
CA LEU A 43 -4.81 8.15 -5.43
C LEU A 43 -6.18 8.73 -5.03
N CYS A 44 -7.16 7.85 -4.86
CA CYS A 44 -8.57 8.24 -4.76
C CYS A 44 -8.91 9.03 -3.49
N ASP A 45 -8.19 8.78 -2.39
CA ASP A 45 -8.36 9.47 -1.12
C ASP A 45 -7.18 9.26 -0.16
N GLY A 46 -7.13 10.12 0.87
CA GLY A 46 -6.18 10.00 1.97
C GLY A 46 -6.57 8.92 2.97
N GLY A 47 -5.57 8.41 3.70
CA GLY A 47 -5.75 7.32 4.66
C GLY A 47 -6.59 7.72 5.89
N GLU A 48 -6.76 9.02 6.15
CA GLU A 48 -7.43 9.56 7.34
C GLU A 48 -8.90 9.14 7.43
N LYS A 49 -9.56 8.91 6.30
CA LYS A 49 -10.94 8.43 6.24
C LYS A 49 -11.10 7.03 6.84
N TYR A 50 -10.01 6.27 6.95
CA TYR A 50 -10.02 4.87 7.35
C TYR A 50 -9.49 4.64 8.77
N PHE A 51 -9.22 5.70 9.54
CA PHE A 51 -8.69 5.57 10.90
C PHE A 51 -9.54 4.68 11.80
N LYS A 52 -10.87 4.82 11.73
CA LYS A 52 -11.81 4.09 12.59
C LYS A 52 -12.07 2.64 12.16
N THR A 53 -11.64 2.27 10.96
CA THR A 53 -11.92 0.96 10.37
C THR A 53 -10.63 0.20 10.12
N LEU A 54 -9.93 0.52 9.04
CA LEU A 54 -8.80 -0.26 8.53
C LEU A 54 -7.49 0.01 9.26
N TYR A 55 -7.39 1.10 10.02
CA TYR A 55 -6.26 1.37 10.91
C TYR A 55 -6.61 1.15 12.39
N ASN A 56 -7.83 0.70 12.69
CA ASN A 56 -8.22 0.25 14.02
C ASN A 56 -8.25 -1.29 14.04
N VAL A 57 -7.38 -1.89 14.85
CA VAL A 57 -7.23 -3.35 14.96
C VAL A 57 -8.56 -4.03 15.32
N GLU A 58 -9.32 -3.47 16.27
CA GLU A 58 -10.58 -4.06 16.71
C GLU A 58 -11.61 -4.05 15.58
N ALA A 59 -11.74 -2.91 14.88
CA ALA A 59 -12.66 -2.80 13.74
C ALA A 59 -12.23 -3.70 12.56
N MET A 60 -10.92 -3.87 12.36
CA MET A 60 -10.40 -4.72 11.30
C MET A 60 -10.63 -6.21 11.61
N LEU A 61 -10.42 -6.64 12.85
CA LEU A 61 -10.73 -8.00 13.28
C LEU A 61 -12.24 -8.28 13.26
N ALA A 62 -13.06 -7.33 13.71
CA ALA A 62 -14.52 -7.44 13.67
C ALA A 62 -15.07 -7.57 12.25
N SER A 63 -14.39 -6.99 11.26
CA SER A 63 -14.73 -7.14 9.84
C SER A 63 -14.14 -8.40 9.19
N GLY A 64 -13.54 -9.31 9.96
CA GLY A 64 -12.98 -10.58 9.48
C GLY A 64 -11.64 -10.45 8.75
N HIS A 65 -11.00 -9.28 8.80
CA HIS A 65 -9.70 -9.04 8.17
C HIS A 65 -8.55 -9.32 9.15
N ARG A 66 -7.45 -9.91 8.68
CA ARG A 66 -6.28 -10.21 9.53
C ARG A 66 -5.59 -8.92 9.97
N ALA A 67 -5.46 -8.73 11.28
CA ALA A 67 -4.57 -7.73 11.88
C ALA A 67 -3.12 -8.03 11.50
N ALA A 68 -2.52 -7.18 10.67
CA ALA A 68 -1.09 -7.20 10.42
C ALA A 68 -0.41 -6.31 11.47
N LEU A 69 -0.20 -6.87 12.66
CA LEU A 69 0.72 -6.32 13.64
C LEU A 69 2.07 -6.95 13.34
N ASP A 70 3.09 -6.12 13.12
CA ASP A 70 4.47 -6.47 12.77
C ASP A 70 4.71 -6.92 11.31
N VAL A 71 5.16 -5.96 10.49
CA VAL A 71 5.82 -6.24 9.22
C VAL A 71 7.23 -5.66 9.32
N ASP A 72 8.22 -6.55 9.39
CA ASP A 72 9.65 -6.25 9.42
C ASP A 72 10.05 -5.37 8.23
N THR A 73 10.46 -4.14 8.52
CA THR A 73 10.85 -3.11 7.53
C THR A 73 12.28 -3.29 7.02
N SER A 74 13.08 -4.16 7.65
CA SER A 74 14.51 -4.31 7.35
C SER A 74 14.78 -5.10 6.06
N ARG A 75 13.87 -5.99 5.66
CA ARG A 75 14.10 -6.95 4.57
C ARG A 75 13.76 -6.43 3.17
N ASP A 76 13.08 -5.30 3.08
CA ASP A 76 12.40 -4.84 1.85
C ASP A 76 13.11 -3.66 1.14
N HIS A 77 14.31 -3.26 1.58
CA HIS A 77 15.04 -2.14 0.97
C HIS A 77 15.44 -2.39 -0.50
N ALA A 78 15.58 -3.65 -0.91
CA ALA A 78 16.14 -4.02 -2.21
C ALA A 78 15.13 -4.03 -3.39
N ASP A 79 13.82 -4.17 -3.12
CA ASP A 79 12.89 -4.63 -4.15
C ASP A 79 12.21 -3.53 -4.99
N PHE A 80 12.65 -2.27 -4.95
CA PHE A 80 11.97 -1.19 -5.70
C PHE A 80 12.87 -0.30 -6.57
N VAL A 81 14.19 -0.30 -6.34
CA VAL A 81 15.14 0.55 -7.09
C VAL A 81 16.22 -0.29 -7.78
N GLN A 82 16.02 -1.60 -7.90
CA GLN A 82 16.84 -2.47 -8.74
C GLN A 82 15.98 -3.24 -9.73
#